data_AF-A0A2M7TXP7-F1
#
_entry.id   AF-A0A2M7TXP7-F1
#
_cell.length_a   1.000
_cell.length_b   1.000
_cell.length_c   1.000
_cell.angle_alpha   90.00
_cell.angle_beta   90.00
_cell.angle_gamma   90.00
#
_symmetry.space_group_name_H-M   'P 1'
#
loop_
_entity.id
_entity.type
_entity.pdbx_description
1 polymer ?
#
loop_
_entity_poly.entity_id
_entity_poly.type
_entity_poly.pdbx_seq_one_letter_code
_entity_poly.pdbx_strand_id
1 'polypeptide(L)'
;MNQLLAQSLNFQVGPTGSSRTIAIQGPLVGINSLADIVTVIMSFLYPFAGAIFLGVVIWGGFDLLTSHGEAEKLNSGRSKITSGIIGFILLATSYILAKLLGFIFGVGEGIL
;
A
#
# COMPACT_ATOMS: atom_id res chain seq x y z
N MET A 1 21.14 -12.49 -7.02
CA MET A 1 21.34 -11.67 -8.23
C MET A 1 19.99 -11.10 -8.59
N ASN A 2 19.78 -9.80 -8.43
CA ASN A 2 18.74 -8.96 -9.03
C ASN A 2 18.89 -7.56 -8.42
N GLN A 3 19.95 -6.87 -8.82
CA GLN A 3 20.14 -5.44 -8.58
C GLN A 3 19.78 -4.75 -9.91
N LEU A 4 18.49 -4.74 -10.25
CA LEU A 4 18.00 -4.17 -11.52
C LEU A 4 18.13 -2.64 -11.54
N LEU A 5 18.29 -2.03 -10.35
CA LEU A 5 18.45 -0.60 -10.12
C LEU A 5 19.64 -0.34 -9.18
N ALA A 6 20.82 -0.90 -9.51
CA ALA A 6 22.02 -0.91 -8.67
C ALA A 6 22.23 0.42 -7.91
N GLN A 7 22.08 0.36 -6.59
CA GLN A 7 21.96 1.54 -5.73
C GLN A 7 23.25 1.84 -4.95
N SER A 8 24.27 0.99 -5.11
CA SER A 8 25.61 1.26 -4.61
C SER A 8 26.65 0.75 -5.59
N LEU A 9 27.63 1.59 -5.88
CA LEU A 9 28.86 1.18 -6.52
C LEU A 9 29.91 1.02 -5.42
N ASN A 10 30.27 -0.22 -5.14
CA ASN A 10 31.28 -0.55 -4.13
C ASN A 10 32.64 -0.62 -4.80
N PHE A 11 33.45 0.40 -4.59
CA PHE A 11 34.83 0.41 -5.06
C PHE A 11 35.73 -0.10 -3.95
N GLN A 12 36.48 -1.14 -4.27
CA GLN A 12 37.46 -1.69 -3.36
C GLN A 12 38.83 -1.09 -3.71
N VAL A 13 39.34 -0.19 -2.87
CA VAL A 13 40.59 0.55 -3.12
C VAL A 13 41.59 0.22 -2.01
N GLY A 14 42.73 -0.36 -2.39
CA GLY A 14 43.85 -0.68 -1.49
C GLY A 14 44.70 -1.86 -2.01
N PRO A 15 45.96 -2.01 -1.57
CA PRO A 15 46.78 -3.17 -1.91
C PRO A 15 46.16 -4.44 -1.33
N THR A 16 46.54 -5.60 -1.89
CA THR A 16 45.94 -6.96 -1.78
C THR A 16 45.78 -7.56 -0.36
N GLY A 17 45.83 -6.76 0.70
CA GLY A 17 45.55 -7.18 2.08
C GLY A 17 44.88 -6.13 2.96
N SER A 18 44.54 -4.93 2.44
CA SER A 18 43.92 -3.85 3.23
C SER A 18 42.96 -3.03 2.37
N SER A 19 42.08 -3.74 1.65
CA SER A 19 41.08 -3.15 0.77
C SER A 19 40.00 -2.42 1.57
N ARG A 20 39.92 -1.09 1.40
CA ARG A 20 38.80 -0.30 1.95
C ARG A 20 37.68 -0.27 0.91
N THR A 21 36.51 -0.76 1.30
CA THR A 21 35.29 -0.66 0.48
C THR A 21 34.70 0.72 0.68
N ILE A 22 34.78 1.57 -0.35
CA ILE A 22 34.05 2.85 -0.40
C ILE A 22 32.74 2.55 -1.14
N ALA A 23 31.65 2.54 -0.38
CA ALA A 23 30.30 2.36 -0.92
C ALA A 23 29.71 3.74 -1.25
N ILE A 24 29.59 4.07 -2.54
CA ILE A 24 28.82 5.24 -2.96
C ILE A 24 27.36 4.81 -3.07
N GLN A 25 26.59 5.04 -2.01
CA GLN A 25 25.15 4.76 -1.97
C GLN A 25 24.39 5.90 -2.68
N GLY A 26 23.66 5.57 -3.74
CA GLY A 26 22.80 6.51 -4.44
C GLY A 26 21.63 6.98 -3.57
N PRO A 27 21.02 8.14 -3.87
CA PRO A 27 20.01 8.79 -3.03
C PRO A 27 18.70 8.01 -2.86
N LEU A 28 18.45 6.97 -3.67
CA LEU A 28 17.20 6.23 -3.68
C LEU A 28 17.27 4.92 -2.85
N VAL A 29 17.35 5.06 -1.52
CA VAL A 29 17.52 3.94 -0.56
C VAL A 29 16.27 3.08 -0.42
N GLY A 30 16.43 1.77 -0.64
CA GLY A 30 15.39 0.77 -0.34
C GLY A 30 14.57 0.28 -1.54
N ILE A 31 14.91 0.70 -2.76
CA ILE A 31 14.23 0.25 -3.99
C ILE A 31 15.23 -0.53 -4.85
N ASN A 32 15.20 -1.85 -4.74
CA ASN A 32 16.07 -2.77 -5.49
C ASN A 32 15.31 -3.57 -6.56
N SER A 33 13.98 -3.63 -6.46
CA SER A 33 13.08 -4.36 -7.34
C SER A 33 11.82 -3.55 -7.71
N LEU A 34 11.15 -3.92 -8.80
CA LEU A 34 9.81 -3.44 -9.12
C LEU A 34 8.81 -3.72 -7.99
N ALA A 35 9.02 -4.80 -7.24
CA ALA A 35 8.24 -5.13 -6.05
C ALA A 35 8.30 -4.02 -4.99
N ASP A 36 9.48 -3.47 -4.72
CA ASP A 36 9.68 -2.45 -3.69
C ASP A 36 8.94 -1.14 -4.03
N ILE A 37 8.84 -0.81 -5.33
CA ILE A 37 8.06 0.35 -5.80
C ILE A 37 6.58 0.14 -5.50
N VAL A 38 6.05 -1.05 -5.78
CA VAL A 38 4.65 -1.40 -5.49
C VAL A 38 4.40 -1.33 -3.98
N THR A 39 5.31 -1.85 -3.16
CA THR A 39 5.21 -1.82 -1.69
C THR A 39 5.14 -0.39 -1.14
N VAL A 40 5.96 0.54 -1.66
CA VAL A 40 5.90 1.96 -1.27
C VAL A 40 4.55 2.58 -1.65
N ILE A 41 4.03 2.30 -2.85
CA ILE A 41 2.72 2.80 -3.27
C ILE A 41 1.61 2.24 -2.37
N MET A 42 1.63 0.94 -2.08
CA MET A 42 0.64 0.29 -1.23
C MET A 42 0.68 0.82 0.21
N SER A 43 1.88 1.07 0.75
CA SER A 43 2.07 1.67 2.08
C SER A 43 1.38 3.04 2.19
N PHE A 44 1.36 3.82 1.11
CA PHE A 44 0.62 5.09 1.05
C PHE A 44 -0.88 4.89 0.76
N LEU A 45 -1.24 3.91 -0.07
CA LEU A 45 -2.62 3.72 -0.54
C LEU A 45 -3.55 3.15 0.55
N TYR A 46 -3.07 2.23 1.40
CA TYR A 46 -3.88 1.66 2.49
C TYR A 46 -4.40 2.71 3.49
N PRO A 47 -3.57 3.60 4.07
CA PRO A 47 -4.07 4.64 4.97
C PRO A 47 -4.95 5.64 4.22
N PHE A 48 -4.66 5.93 2.94
CA PHE A 48 -5.48 6.79 2.11
C PHE A 48 -6.89 6.21 1.87
N ALA A 49 -6.99 4.91 1.62
CA ALA A 49 -8.27 4.22 1.50
C ALA A 49 -9.08 4.26 2.80
N GLY A 50 -8.42 4.15 3.95
CA GLY A 50 -9.04 4.35 5.27
C GLY A 50 -9.61 5.77 5.44
N ALA A 51 -8.88 6.79 4.99
CA ALA A 51 -9.36 8.17 5.00
C ALA A 51 -10.59 8.39 4.08
N ILE A 52 -10.58 7.79 2.89
CA ILE A 52 -11.73 7.82 1.98
C ILE A 52 -12.94 7.14 2.61
N PHE A 53 -12.75 5.95 3.21
CA PHE A 53 -13.82 5.22 3.87
C PHE A 53 -14.48 6.06 4.97
N LEU A 54 -13.67 6.74 5.79
CA LEU A 54 -14.18 7.67 6.80
C LEU A 54 -15.01 8.80 6.15
N GLY A 55 -14.54 9.39 5.06
CA GLY A 55 -15.27 10.44 4.33
C GLY A 55 -16.63 9.96 3.80
N VAL A 56 -16.69 8.75 3.25
CA VAL A 56 -17.95 8.14 2.76
C VAL A 56 -18.93 7.89 3.90
N VAL A 57 -18.45 7.38 5.05
CA VAL A 57 -19.28 7.15 6.23
C VAL A 57 -19.83 8.46 6.79
N ILE A 58 -19.00 9.52 6.85
CA ILE A 58 -19.44 10.83 7.31
C ILE A 58 -20.53 11.40 6.38
N TRP A 59 -20.32 11.37 5.06
CA TRP A 59 -21.32 11.87 4.12
C TRP A 59 -22.61 11.05 4.11
N GLY A 60 -22.50 9.72 4.10
CA GLY A 60 -23.68 8.85 4.17
C GLY A 60 -24.44 9.01 5.49
N GLY A 61 -23.72 9.20 6.60
CA GLY A 61 -24.29 9.49 7.90
C GLY A 61 -24.99 10.84 7.95
N PHE A 62 -24.41 11.88 7.34
CA PHE A 62 -25.01 13.21 7.24
C PHE A 62 -26.34 13.18 6.46
N ASP A 63 -26.37 12.46 5.34
CA ASP A 63 -27.60 12.27 4.55
C ASP A 63 -28.68 11.56 5.38
N LEU A 64 -28.31 10.52 6.12
CA LEU A 64 -29.21 9.78 7.01
C LEU A 64 -29.79 10.66 8.13
N LEU A 65 -28.96 11.48 8.77
CA LEU A 65 -29.38 12.38 9.86
C LEU A 65 -30.23 13.55 9.35
N THR A 66 -29.93 14.08 8.15
CA THR A 66 -30.62 15.24 7.56
C THR A 66 -31.83 14.83 6.71
N SER A 67 -32.18 13.55 6.68
CA SER A 67 -33.27 13.02 5.84
C SER A 67 -34.66 13.55 6.22
N HIS A 68 -34.89 14.07 7.44
CA HIS A 68 -36.19 14.60 7.91
C HIS A 68 -37.41 13.69 7.63
N GLY A 69 -37.21 12.37 7.44
CA GLY A 69 -38.27 11.41 7.09
C GLY A 69 -38.50 11.20 5.58
N GLU A 70 -37.76 11.90 4.71
CA GLU A 70 -37.77 11.69 3.26
C GLU A 70 -37.11 10.35 2.90
N ALA A 71 -37.89 9.42 2.36
CA ALA A 71 -37.46 8.05 2.08
C ALA A 71 -36.27 7.98 1.11
N GLU A 72 -36.18 8.93 0.17
CA GLU A 72 -35.12 8.96 -0.84
C GLU A 72 -33.74 9.25 -0.22
N LYS A 73 -33.65 10.25 0.67
CA LYS A 73 -32.40 10.57 1.37
C LYS A 73 -31.99 9.49 2.36
N LEU A 74 -32.97 8.85 3.00
CA LEU A 74 -32.73 7.75 3.92
C LEU A 74 -32.10 6.55 3.20
N ASN A 75 -32.65 6.19 2.04
CA ASN A 75 -32.15 5.09 1.21
C ASN A 75 -30.78 5.43 0.58
N SER A 76 -30.61 6.68 0.12
CA SER A 76 -29.33 7.16 -0.41
C SER A 76 -28.20 7.09 0.61
N GLY A 77 -28.41 7.62 1.83
CA GLY A 77 -27.42 7.56 2.90
C GLY A 77 -27.04 6.13 3.29
N ARG A 78 -28.03 5.22 3.40
CA ARG A 78 -27.79 3.79 3.65
C ARG A 78 -26.98 3.13 2.54
N SER A 79 -27.32 3.42 1.28
CA SER A 79 -26.59 2.89 0.12
C SER A 79 -25.14 3.37 0.08
N LYS A 80 -24.89 4.65 0.39
CA LYS A 80 -23.53 5.22 0.49
C LYS A 80 -22.70 4.53 1.58
N ILE A 81 -23.25 4.35 2.78
CA ILE A 81 -22.54 3.65 3.85
C ILE A 81 -22.28 2.19 3.47
N THR A 82 -23.30 1.50 2.94
CA THR A 82 -23.19 0.09 2.58
C THR A 82 -22.14 -0.14 1.50
N SER A 83 -22.14 0.68 0.44
CA SER A 83 -21.12 0.63 -0.62
C SER A 83 -19.72 0.96 -0.11
N GLY A 84 -19.59 1.93 0.80
CA GLY A 84 -18.33 2.23 1.48
C GLY A 84 -17.80 1.04 2.29
N ILE A 85 -18.67 0.38 3.06
CA ILE A 85 -18.32 -0.81 3.85
C ILE A 85 -17.89 -1.97 2.94
N ILE A 86 -18.64 -2.22 1.88
CA ILE A 86 -18.32 -3.27 0.90
C ILE A 86 -16.95 -3.01 0.26
N GLY A 87 -16.68 -1.77 -0.16
CA GLY A 87 -15.38 -1.39 -0.72
C GLY A 87 -14.23 -1.60 0.26
N PHE A 88 -14.42 -1.23 1.53
CA PHE A 88 -13.41 -1.41 2.57
C PHE A 88 -13.14 -2.89 2.87
N ILE A 89 -14.19 -3.72 2.98
CA ILE A 89 -14.07 -5.17 3.17
C ILE A 89 -13.35 -5.82 1.98
N LEU A 90 -13.67 -5.38 0.75
CA LEU A 90 -13.02 -5.89 -0.45
C LEU A 90 -11.52 -5.56 -0.48
N LEU A 91 -11.14 -4.36 -0.06
CA LEU A 91 -9.74 -3.97 0.09
C LEU A 91 -9.01 -4.84 1.13
N ALA A 92 -9.60 -4.99 2.32
CA ALA A 92 -9.03 -5.82 3.38
C ALA A 92 -8.87 -7.29 2.95
N THR A 93 -9.88 -7.83 2.27
CA THR A 93 -9.86 -9.20 1.74
C THR A 93 -8.79 -9.35 0.66
N SER A 94 -8.65 -8.36 -0.23
CA SER A 94 -7.60 -8.36 -1.25
C SER A 94 -6.20 -8.41 -0.66
N TYR A 95 -5.93 -7.66 0.43
CA TYR A 95 -4.65 -7.71 1.14
C TYR A 95 -4.34 -9.11 1.68
N ILE A 96 -5.31 -9.72 2.37
CA ILE A 96 -5.14 -11.07 2.94
C ILE A 96 -4.93 -12.11 1.84
N LEU A 97 -5.70 -12.03 0.75
CA LEU A 97 -5.57 -12.94 -0.38
C LEU A 97 -4.21 -12.79 -1.06
N ALA A 98 -3.75 -11.56 -1.30
CA ALA A 98 -2.45 -11.31 -1.90
C ALA A 98 -1.31 -11.87 -1.04
N LYS A 99 -1.39 -11.71 0.29
CA LYS A 99 -0.44 -12.31 1.23
C LYS A 99 -0.47 -13.84 1.21
N LEU A 100 -1.66 -14.43 1.19
CA LEU A 100 -1.84 -15.88 1.11
C LEU A 100 -1.27 -16.46 -0.21
N LEU A 101 -1.52 -15.77 -1.32
CA LEU A 101 -0.97 -16.13 -2.63
C LEU A 101 0.56 -16.05 -2.60
N GLY A 102 1.14 -14.96 -2.09
CA GLY A 102 2.59 -14.83 -1.94
C GLY A 102 3.21 -15.97 -1.12
N PHE A 103 2.57 -16.34 -0.01
CA PHE A 103 2.97 -17.47 0.81
C PHE A 103 2.93 -18.82 0.04
N ILE A 104 1.85 -19.09 -0.69
CA ILE A 104 1.69 -20.34 -1.45
C ILE A 104 2.71 -20.43 -2.60
N PHE A 105 2.95 -19.32 -3.30
CA PHE A 105 3.87 -19.27 -4.44
C PHE A 105 5.35 -19.15 -4.03
N GLY A 106 5.66 -19.11 -2.73
CA GLY A 106 7.03 -18.99 -2.23
C GLY A 106 7.70 -17.66 -2.59
N VAL A 107 6.92 -16.67 -3.05
CA VAL A 107 7.36 -15.31 -3.28
C VAL A 107 7.34 -14.65 -1.91
N GLY A 108 8.48 -14.68 -1.21
CA GLY A 108 8.62 -14.06 0.11
C GLY A 108 8.06 -12.63 0.12
N GLU A 109 7.57 -12.21 1.29
CA GLU A 109 6.70 -11.03 1.58
C GLU A 109 7.13 -9.64 1.04
N GLY A 110 8.02 -9.53 0.06
CA GLY A 110 8.53 -8.27 -0.47
C GLY A 110 7.49 -7.39 -1.19
N ILE A 111 6.28 -7.88 -1.45
CA ILE A 111 5.20 -7.11 -2.10
C ILE A 111 4.18 -6.51 -1.12
N LEU A 112 4.17 -6.94 0.16
CA LEU A 112 3.21 -6.48 1.17
C LEU A 112 3.75 -6.55 2.61
#